data_AF-A0A0R1MY94-F1
#
_entry.id   AF-A0A0R1MY94-F1
#
_cell.length_a   1.000
_cell.length_b   1.000
_cell.length_c   1.000
_cell.angle_alpha   90.00
_cell.angle_beta   90.00
_cell.angle_gamma   90.00
#
_symmetry.space_group_name_H-M   'P 1'
#
loop_
_entity.id
_entity.type
_entity.pdbx_description
1 polymer ?
#
loop_
_entity_poly.entity_id
_entity_poly.type
_entity_poly.pdbx_seq_one_letter_code
_entity_poly.pdbx_strand_id
1 'polypeptide(L)'
;MTDSTKPTLTSQLSKAMALIHGVEKDGKNNFQHYDFQSETAIKHAVKGAIEPMGIVIKPEKIELLNSYDRTTKRGDTNRFVEILVTFDIAYGDEHQKGQMMAGGQDTGEKAIVKAETSAQKYFYKQLFNITDKDEDPDTTDSAPDGGFVSKNKQPAKSKESIEEAINKQVSAFARFTQSDPHALYDQIISSLKLPNKPASRLNHDEAKKIYYYIAEQTKALKAAATNDNGTH
;
A
#
# COMPACT_ATOMS: atom_id res chain seq x y z
N MET A 1 -22.43 -33.39 -24.25
CA MET A 1 -22.91 -32.10 -23.73
C MET A 1 -22.07 -31.79 -22.51
N THR A 2 -21.03 -30.97 -22.67
CA THR A 2 -20.23 -30.50 -21.52
C THR A 2 -21.02 -29.38 -20.88
N ASP A 3 -21.62 -29.67 -19.73
CA ASP A 3 -22.34 -28.70 -18.93
C ASP A 3 -21.33 -27.64 -18.44
N SER A 4 -21.23 -26.51 -19.16
CA SER A 4 -20.35 -25.42 -18.75
C SER A 4 -21.02 -24.69 -17.61
N THR A 5 -20.80 -25.17 -16.39
CA THR A 5 -21.33 -24.55 -15.18
C THR A 5 -20.86 -23.10 -15.14
N LYS A 6 -21.81 -22.15 -15.08
CA LYS A 6 -21.50 -20.71 -14.98
C LYS A 6 -20.55 -20.51 -13.78
N PRO A 7 -19.45 -19.75 -13.93
CA PRO A 7 -18.56 -19.47 -12.82
C PRO A 7 -19.34 -18.79 -11.68
N THR A 8 -19.08 -19.23 -10.44
CA THR A 8 -19.64 -18.65 -9.21
C THR A 8 -18.62 -17.74 -8.53
N LEU A 9 -19.07 -16.86 -7.63
CA LEU A 9 -18.20 -16.01 -6.83
C LEU A 9 -17.12 -16.84 -6.10
N THR A 10 -17.51 -17.93 -5.45
CA THR A 10 -16.58 -18.84 -4.76
C THR A 10 -15.52 -19.41 -5.69
N SER A 11 -15.91 -19.82 -6.90
CA SER A 11 -14.96 -20.36 -7.88
C SER A 11 -13.94 -19.31 -8.34
N GLN A 12 -14.37 -18.04 -8.46
CA GLN A 12 -13.50 -16.94 -8.86
C GLN A 12 -12.60 -16.50 -7.72
N LEU A 13 -13.10 -16.45 -6.48
CA LEU A 13 -12.26 -16.21 -5.30
C LEU A 13 -11.18 -17.27 -5.15
N SER A 14 -11.49 -18.55 -5.42
CA SER A 14 -10.49 -19.64 -5.44
C SER A 14 -9.39 -19.41 -6.48
N LYS A 15 -9.77 -19.00 -7.70
CA LYS A 15 -8.79 -18.63 -8.74
C LYS A 15 -7.96 -17.41 -8.34
N ALA A 16 -8.57 -16.39 -7.74
CA ALA A 16 -7.86 -15.21 -7.25
C ALA A 16 -6.85 -15.59 -6.15
N MET A 17 -7.24 -16.44 -5.20
CA MET A 17 -6.32 -16.98 -4.19
C MET A 17 -5.14 -17.72 -4.82
N ALA A 18 -5.38 -18.52 -5.86
CA ALA A 18 -4.30 -19.16 -6.59
C ALA A 18 -3.38 -18.12 -7.25
N LEU A 19 -3.90 -17.09 -7.92
CA LEU A 19 -3.05 -16.05 -8.53
C LEU A 19 -2.24 -15.23 -7.51
N ILE A 20 -2.71 -15.12 -6.28
CA ILE A 20 -1.98 -14.50 -5.18
C ILE A 20 -0.90 -15.47 -4.68
N HIS A 21 0.05 -15.79 -5.56
CA HIS A 21 1.25 -16.53 -5.21
C HIS A 21 2.31 -15.58 -4.67
N GLY A 22 2.61 -15.70 -3.37
CA GLY A 22 3.80 -15.13 -2.72
C GLY A 22 4.07 -13.67 -3.06
N VAL A 23 3.31 -12.75 -2.46
CA VAL A 23 3.61 -11.31 -2.50
C VAL A 23 5.06 -11.11 -2.04
N GLU A 24 5.93 -10.68 -2.96
CA GLU A 24 7.35 -10.43 -2.66
C GLU A 24 7.48 -9.35 -1.58
N LYS A 25 8.35 -9.61 -0.59
CA LYS A 25 8.65 -8.74 0.56
C LYS A 25 9.16 -7.37 0.06
N ASP A 26 8.50 -6.27 0.42
CA ASP A 26 8.89 -4.91 0.01
C ASP A 26 9.30 -4.00 1.19
N GLY A 27 9.29 -4.50 2.43
CA GLY A 27 9.68 -3.75 3.62
C GLY A 27 10.63 -4.52 4.55
N LYS A 28 11.70 -3.85 5.01
CA LYS A 28 12.58 -4.31 6.10
C LYS A 28 12.28 -3.54 7.38
N ASN A 29 11.98 -4.24 8.48
CA ASN A 29 11.88 -3.65 9.81
C ASN A 29 13.24 -3.75 10.53
N ASN A 30 14.06 -2.71 10.40
CA ASN A 30 15.43 -2.66 10.95
C ASN A 30 15.51 -2.62 12.49
N PHE A 31 14.38 -2.62 13.20
CA PHE A 31 14.35 -2.63 14.67
C PHE A 31 14.29 -4.05 15.25
N GLN A 32 13.83 -5.02 14.46
CA GLN A 32 13.66 -6.42 14.88
C GLN A 32 14.19 -7.43 13.83
N HIS A 33 14.80 -6.95 12.74
CA HIS A 33 15.34 -7.77 11.65
C HIS A 33 14.31 -8.68 10.93
N TYR A 34 13.09 -8.20 10.74
CA TYR A 34 12.06 -8.93 9.98
C TYR A 34 11.65 -8.21 8.70
N ASP A 35 11.40 -8.99 7.65
CA ASP A 35 10.81 -8.51 6.39
C ASP A 35 9.27 -8.54 6.50
N PHE A 36 8.58 -7.45 6.15
CA PHE A 36 7.12 -7.37 6.15
C PHE A 36 6.57 -7.05 4.75
N GLN A 37 5.37 -7.54 4.45
CA GLN A 37 4.61 -7.11 3.28
C GLN A 37 3.92 -5.77 3.58
N SER A 38 4.26 -4.73 2.82
CA SER A 38 3.59 -3.44 2.94
C SER A 38 2.12 -3.59 2.54
N GLU A 39 1.28 -2.75 3.13
CA GLU A 39 -0.13 -2.66 2.78
C GLU A 39 -0.35 -2.36 1.30
N THR A 40 0.55 -1.57 0.70
CA THR A 40 0.56 -1.27 -0.72
C THR A 40 0.82 -2.54 -1.54
N ALA A 41 1.76 -3.39 -1.13
CA ALA A 41 2.02 -4.68 -1.79
C ALA A 41 0.81 -5.61 -1.74
N ILE A 42 0.16 -5.74 -0.57
CA ILE A 42 -1.06 -6.55 -0.42
C ILE A 42 -2.17 -6.03 -1.34
N LYS A 43 -2.43 -4.72 -1.33
CA LYS A 43 -3.45 -4.10 -2.19
C LYS A 43 -3.16 -4.30 -3.67
N HIS A 44 -1.90 -4.13 -4.10
CA HIS A 44 -1.51 -4.33 -5.50
C HIS A 44 -1.65 -5.79 -5.94
N ALA A 45 -1.22 -6.74 -5.12
CA ALA A 45 -1.35 -8.17 -5.41
C ALA A 45 -2.81 -8.61 -5.53
N VAL A 46 -3.63 -8.21 -4.55
CA VAL A 46 -5.08 -8.52 -4.56
C VAL A 46 -5.75 -7.87 -5.77
N LYS A 47 -5.52 -6.59 -6.02
CA LYS A 47 -6.09 -5.86 -7.16
C LYS A 47 -5.71 -6.53 -8.49
N GLY A 48 -4.43 -6.88 -8.66
CA GLY A 48 -3.94 -7.56 -9.86
C GLY A 48 -4.58 -8.94 -10.08
N ALA A 49 -4.93 -9.65 -9.01
CA ALA A 49 -5.61 -10.94 -9.10
C ALA A 49 -7.11 -10.83 -9.41
N ILE A 50 -7.81 -9.87 -8.77
CA ILE A 50 -9.28 -9.83 -8.80
C ILE A 50 -9.86 -9.00 -9.96
N GLU A 51 -9.16 -7.95 -10.42
CA GLU A 51 -9.66 -7.08 -11.49
C GLU A 51 -9.90 -7.82 -12.82
N PRO A 52 -8.96 -8.65 -13.31
CA PRO A 52 -9.19 -9.40 -14.55
C PRO A 52 -10.34 -10.42 -14.44
N MET A 53 -10.70 -10.82 -13.20
CA MET A 53 -11.78 -11.76 -12.94
C MET A 53 -13.14 -11.07 -12.80
N GLY A 54 -13.19 -9.73 -12.76
CA GLY A 54 -14.42 -8.98 -12.55
C GLY A 54 -14.98 -9.07 -11.13
N ILE A 55 -14.15 -9.43 -10.15
CA ILE A 55 -14.54 -9.39 -8.73
C ILE A 55 -14.35 -7.95 -8.22
N VAL A 56 -15.37 -7.44 -7.53
CA VAL A 56 -15.32 -6.12 -6.89
C VAL A 56 -15.43 -6.30 -5.39
N ILE A 57 -14.52 -5.68 -4.63
CA ILE A 57 -14.58 -5.64 -3.17
C ILE A 57 -14.62 -4.18 -2.73
N LYS A 58 -15.68 -3.80 -2.03
CA LYS A 58 -15.88 -2.42 -1.54
C LYS A 58 -16.39 -2.42 -0.10
N PRO A 59 -16.04 -1.41 0.72
CA PRO A 59 -16.74 -1.18 1.98
C PRO A 59 -18.19 -0.81 1.67
N GLU A 60 -19.12 -1.47 2.33
CA GLU A 60 -20.56 -1.19 2.26
C GLU A 60 -21.03 -0.39 3.47
N LYS A 61 -20.53 -0.75 4.67
CA LYS A 61 -20.89 -0.10 5.93
C LYS A 61 -19.67 0.00 6.83
N ILE A 62 -19.50 1.15 7.47
CA ILE A 62 -18.47 1.39 8.48
C ILE A 62 -19.18 1.83 9.75
N GLU A 63 -18.91 1.14 10.85
CA GLU A 63 -19.51 1.41 12.15
C GLU A 63 -18.42 1.82 13.13
N LEU A 64 -18.58 2.99 13.74
CA LEU A 64 -17.72 3.43 14.82
C LEU A 64 -18.13 2.71 16.10
N LEU A 65 -17.27 1.80 16.58
CA LEU A 65 -17.50 1.05 17.82
C LEU A 65 -17.05 1.87 19.03
N ASN A 66 -15.90 2.52 18.92
CA ASN A 66 -15.31 3.28 20.00
C ASN A 66 -14.45 4.43 19.45
N SER A 67 -14.43 5.56 20.15
CA SER A 67 -13.53 6.67 19.85
C SER A 67 -13.22 7.45 21.12
N TYR A 68 -11.95 7.57 21.47
CA TYR A 68 -11.53 8.31 22.65
C TYR A 68 -10.17 8.97 22.48
N ASP A 69 -10.00 10.10 23.14
CA ASP A 69 -8.75 10.85 23.15
C ASP A 69 -7.96 10.54 24.43
N ARG A 70 -6.64 10.36 24.30
CA ARG A 70 -5.70 10.30 25.43
C ARG A 70 -4.60 11.32 25.26
N THR A 71 -4.41 12.13 26.28
CA THR A 71 -3.29 13.06 26.38
C THR A 71 -2.03 12.32 26.81
N THR A 72 -0.98 12.44 26.01
CA THR A 72 0.34 11.92 26.36
C THR A 72 0.97 12.76 27.48
N LYS A 73 1.94 12.21 28.23
CA LYS A 73 2.57 12.99 29.33
C LYS A 73 3.35 14.23 28.86
N ARG A 74 3.53 14.43 27.55
CA ARG A 74 4.15 15.62 26.98
C ARG A 74 3.12 16.58 26.34
N GLY A 75 1.83 16.39 26.62
CA GLY A 75 0.76 17.33 26.24
C GLY A 75 0.09 17.07 24.89
N ASP A 76 0.61 16.16 24.06
CA ASP A 76 0.00 15.83 22.76
C ASP A 76 -1.26 14.98 22.97
N THR A 77 -2.34 15.25 22.22
CA THR A 77 -3.58 14.46 22.25
C THR A 77 -3.59 13.42 21.12
N ASN A 78 -3.63 12.15 21.47
CA ASN A 78 -3.84 11.05 20.53
C ASN A 78 -5.29 10.60 20.56
N ARG A 79 -5.86 10.35 19.39
CA ARG A 79 -7.16 9.72 19.23
C ARG A 79 -7.00 8.23 18.93
N PHE A 80 -7.81 7.44 19.62
CA PHE A 80 -7.98 6.01 19.39
C PHE A 80 -9.37 5.80 18.81
N VAL A 81 -9.45 4.98 17.76
CA VAL A 81 -10.68 4.67 17.03
C VAL A 81 -10.75 3.17 16.82
N GLU A 82 -11.91 2.58 17.08
CA GLU A 82 -12.22 1.19 16.75
C GLU A 82 -13.45 1.19 15.84
N ILE A 83 -13.34 0.49 14.71
CA ILE A 83 -14.42 0.37 13.74
C ILE A 83 -14.71 -1.08 13.40
N LEU A 84 -15.94 -1.33 12.95
CA LEU A 84 -16.32 -2.53 12.23
C LEU A 84 -16.63 -2.14 10.78
N VAL A 85 -15.95 -2.76 9.82
CA VAL A 85 -16.20 -2.56 8.39
C VAL A 85 -16.88 -3.80 7.83
N THR A 86 -18.03 -3.62 7.20
CA THR A 86 -18.68 -4.64 6.37
C THR A 86 -18.29 -4.39 4.92
N PHE A 87 -17.67 -5.38 4.31
CA PHE A 87 -17.28 -5.41 2.91
C PHE A 87 -18.30 -6.20 2.09
N ASP A 88 -18.62 -5.66 0.92
CA ASP A 88 -19.35 -6.34 -0.14
C ASP A 88 -18.35 -6.91 -1.15
N ILE A 89 -18.40 -8.23 -1.35
CA ILE A 89 -17.65 -8.97 -2.35
C ILE A 89 -18.65 -9.35 -3.44
N ALA A 90 -18.48 -8.79 -4.64
CA ALA A 90 -19.41 -8.95 -5.75
C ALA A 90 -18.74 -9.62 -6.96
N TYR A 91 -19.48 -10.52 -7.62
CA TYR A 91 -19.15 -11.09 -8.92
C TYR A 91 -20.43 -11.27 -9.74
N GLY A 92 -20.62 -10.42 -10.76
CA GLY A 92 -21.90 -10.35 -11.47
C GLY A 92 -23.02 -9.97 -10.51
N ASP A 93 -24.07 -10.80 -10.44
CA ASP A 93 -25.21 -10.63 -9.52
C ASP A 93 -25.01 -11.34 -8.18
N GLU A 94 -23.91 -12.07 -7.99
CA GLU A 94 -23.60 -12.75 -6.74
C GLU A 94 -22.89 -11.80 -5.77
N HIS A 95 -23.37 -11.78 -4.53
CA HIS A 95 -22.82 -10.96 -3.45
C HIS A 95 -22.55 -11.81 -2.21
N GLN A 96 -21.43 -11.53 -1.56
CA GLN A 96 -21.09 -12.06 -0.25
C GLN A 96 -20.62 -10.93 0.67
N LYS A 97 -21.03 -10.99 1.93
CA LYS A 97 -20.59 -10.04 2.96
C LYS A 97 -19.44 -10.64 3.76
N GLY A 98 -18.47 -9.80 4.06
CA GLY A 98 -17.40 -10.10 5.00
C GLY A 98 -17.22 -8.93 5.97
N GLN A 99 -16.82 -9.21 7.21
CA GLN A 99 -16.65 -8.19 8.22
C GLN A 99 -15.24 -8.19 8.78
N MET A 100 -14.73 -7.00 9.12
CA MET A 100 -13.44 -6.84 9.76
C MET A 100 -13.50 -5.74 10.81
N MET A 101 -13.04 -6.06 12.02
CA MET A 101 -12.81 -5.08 13.07
C MET A 101 -11.39 -4.55 12.97
N ALA A 102 -11.21 -3.25 13.17
CA ALA A 102 -9.88 -2.65 13.17
C ALA A 102 -9.78 -1.43 14.08
N GLY A 103 -8.57 -1.22 14.60
CA GLY A 103 -8.20 -0.06 15.39
C GLY A 103 -7.31 0.91 14.61
N GLY A 104 -7.42 2.19 14.93
CA GLY A 104 -6.55 3.24 14.43
C GLY A 104 -6.15 4.19 15.55
N GLN A 105 -4.88 4.59 15.54
CA GLN A 105 -4.32 5.54 16.51
C GLN A 105 -3.54 6.63 15.79
N ASP A 106 -4.00 7.87 15.92
CA ASP A 106 -3.32 9.08 15.43
C ASP A 106 -3.96 10.34 16.02
N THR A 107 -3.47 11.52 15.65
CA THR A 107 -4.10 12.79 16.01
C THR A 107 -5.34 13.04 15.15
N GLY A 108 -6.48 13.34 15.78
CA GLY A 108 -7.69 13.79 15.09
C GLY A 108 -8.24 12.79 14.07
N GLU A 109 -8.60 13.27 12.88
CA GLU A 109 -9.23 12.48 11.80
C GLU A 109 -8.36 11.34 11.27
N LYS A 110 -7.03 11.47 11.38
CA LYS A 110 -6.08 10.45 10.89
C LYS A 110 -6.26 9.10 11.58
N ALA A 111 -6.79 9.08 12.81
CA ALA A 111 -7.07 7.84 13.53
C ALA A 111 -8.12 7.00 12.81
N ILE A 112 -9.16 7.63 12.26
CA ILE A 112 -10.22 6.95 11.48
C ILE A 112 -9.63 6.39 10.19
N VAL A 113 -8.87 7.21 9.45
CA VAL A 113 -8.22 6.77 8.20
C VAL A 113 -7.33 5.55 8.43
N LYS A 114 -6.57 5.52 9.54
CA LYS A 114 -5.76 4.36 9.91
C LYS A 114 -6.60 3.13 10.27
N ALA A 115 -7.73 3.31 10.94
CA ALA A 115 -8.62 2.21 11.27
C ALA A 115 -9.20 1.57 10.01
N GLU A 116 -9.71 2.38 9.06
CA GLU A 116 -10.24 1.90 7.77
C GLU A 116 -9.17 1.20 6.94
N THR A 117 -7.98 1.78 6.92
CA THR A 117 -6.82 1.25 6.21
C THR A 117 -6.41 -0.13 6.76
N SER A 118 -6.36 -0.25 8.09
CA SER A 118 -6.09 -1.53 8.77
C SER A 118 -7.19 -2.55 8.49
N ALA A 119 -8.46 -2.15 8.53
CA ALA A 119 -9.58 -3.05 8.24
C ALA A 119 -9.46 -3.65 6.83
N GLN A 120 -9.21 -2.83 5.81
CA GLN A 120 -9.06 -3.33 4.44
C GLN A 120 -7.85 -4.27 4.30
N LYS A 121 -6.72 -3.94 4.94
CA LYS A 121 -5.52 -4.77 4.91
C LYS A 121 -5.78 -6.16 5.47
N TYR A 122 -6.31 -6.24 6.69
CA TYR A 122 -6.53 -7.51 7.37
C TYR A 122 -7.68 -8.31 6.73
N PHE A 123 -8.69 -7.62 6.20
CA PHE A 123 -9.74 -8.26 5.43
C PHE A 123 -9.19 -8.99 4.21
N TYR A 124 -8.33 -8.35 3.42
CA TYR A 124 -7.69 -9.00 2.27
C TYR A 124 -6.78 -10.17 2.67
N LYS A 125 -6.02 -10.02 3.76
CA LYS A 125 -5.17 -11.11 4.25
C LYS A 125 -6.00 -12.34 4.62
N GLN A 126 -7.09 -12.16 5.34
CA GLN A 126 -7.96 -13.26 5.75
C GLN A 126 -8.75 -13.84 4.56
N LEU A 127 -9.33 -12.99 3.72
CA LEU A 127 -10.15 -13.43 2.59
C LEU A 127 -9.34 -14.27 1.59
N PHE A 128 -8.07 -13.90 1.35
CA PHE A 128 -7.21 -14.56 0.36
C PHE A 128 -6.15 -15.49 0.96
N ASN A 129 -6.20 -15.76 2.27
CA ASN A 129 -5.19 -16.55 2.99
C ASN A 129 -3.75 -16.10 2.70
N ILE A 130 -3.53 -14.79 2.64
CA ILE A 130 -2.21 -14.22 2.40
C ILE A 130 -1.41 -14.38 3.69
N THR A 131 -0.51 -15.37 3.68
CA THR A 131 0.46 -15.54 4.74
C THR A 131 1.60 -14.55 4.56
N ASP A 132 2.08 -14.00 5.68
CA ASP A 132 3.42 -13.43 5.69
C ASP A 132 4.36 -14.64 5.51
N LYS A 133 5.05 -14.75 4.37
CA LYS A 133 6.06 -15.81 4.24
C LYS A 133 7.16 -15.52 5.26
N ASP A 134 7.28 -16.44 6.21
CA ASP A 134 8.17 -16.48 7.38
C ASP A 134 7.58 -15.86 8.67
N GLU A 135 7.26 -16.80 9.55
CA GLU A 135 7.06 -16.73 11.00
C GLU A 135 5.67 -16.38 11.57
N ASP A 136 5.20 -17.37 12.32
CA ASP A 136 4.07 -17.41 13.24
C ASP A 136 4.22 -16.30 14.32
N PRO A 137 3.28 -15.35 14.44
CA PRO A 137 3.38 -14.25 15.40
C PRO A 137 3.06 -14.66 16.85
N ASP A 138 2.98 -15.95 17.17
CA ASP A 138 2.68 -16.44 18.53
C ASP A 138 3.92 -16.54 19.46
N THR A 139 5.01 -15.84 19.14
CA THR A 139 6.09 -15.60 20.10
C THR A 139 6.25 -14.10 20.34
N THR A 140 5.90 -13.67 21.56
CA THR A 140 6.10 -12.33 22.13
C THR A 140 5.15 -11.20 21.69
N ASP A 141 3.94 -11.17 22.25
CA ASP A 141 3.55 -10.10 23.20
C ASP A 141 2.16 -10.37 23.77
N SER A 142 2.09 -11.35 24.67
CA SER A 142 1.03 -11.42 25.67
C SER A 142 1.68 -11.20 27.04
N ALA A 143 1.70 -9.95 27.48
CA ALA A 143 1.85 -9.64 28.90
C ALA A 143 0.91 -8.48 29.26
N PRO A 144 -0.11 -8.71 30.09
CA PRO A 144 -0.89 -7.66 30.72
C PRO A 144 -0.13 -7.19 31.96
N ASP A 145 0.29 -5.92 32.04
CA ASP A 145 0.13 -5.06 33.22
C ASP A 145 0.79 -3.68 33.01
N GLY A 146 0.27 -2.68 33.69
CA GLY A 146 0.49 -1.26 33.43
C GLY A 146 1.93 -0.75 33.62
N GLY A 147 2.32 0.16 32.73
CA GLY A 147 3.48 1.01 32.89
C GLY A 147 3.57 2.00 31.74
N PHE A 148 3.11 3.23 31.96
CA PHE A 148 3.27 4.31 30.98
C PHE A 148 4.76 4.60 30.74
N VAL A 149 5.33 4.09 29.64
CA VAL A 149 6.59 4.59 29.09
C VAL A 149 6.28 5.91 28.38
N SER A 150 6.63 7.02 29.04
CA SER A 150 6.69 8.29 28.33
C SER A 150 7.97 8.38 27.54
N LYS A 151 7.76 8.23 26.23
CA LYS A 151 8.39 9.02 25.19
C LYS A 151 9.90 8.79 25.08
N ASN A 152 10.24 7.75 24.33
CA ASN A 152 11.30 7.85 23.34
C ASN A 152 10.66 7.76 21.95
N LYS A 153 11.16 8.57 21.02
CA LYS A 153 10.74 8.59 19.61
C LYS A 153 10.73 7.15 19.09
N GLN A 154 9.56 6.66 18.67
CA GLN A 154 9.54 5.53 17.73
C GLN A 154 10.40 5.94 16.53
N PRO A 155 11.28 5.06 16.03
CA PRO A 155 12.08 5.37 14.88
C PRO A 155 11.11 5.66 13.74
N ALA A 156 11.27 6.82 13.12
CA ALA A 156 10.73 7.04 11.79
C ALA A 156 11.06 5.79 10.97
N LYS A 157 10.09 5.25 10.19
CA LYS A 157 10.42 4.54 8.94
C LYS A 157 11.64 5.27 8.41
N SER A 158 12.82 4.63 8.34
CA SER A 158 14.06 5.32 7.97
C SER A 158 13.67 6.22 6.82
N LYS A 159 13.70 7.55 7.03
CA LYS A 159 13.17 8.49 6.05
C LYS A 159 13.95 8.14 4.80
N GLU A 160 13.30 7.48 3.84
CA GLU A 160 13.91 7.23 2.55
C GLU A 160 14.38 8.62 2.14
N SER A 161 15.70 8.74 2.02
CA SER A 161 16.26 10.07 1.81
C SER A 161 15.67 10.59 0.52
N ILE A 162 15.53 11.91 0.40
CA ILE A 162 15.08 12.54 -0.84
C ILE A 162 15.91 12.00 -2.03
N GLU A 163 17.19 11.75 -1.78
CA GLU A 163 18.11 11.10 -2.73
C GLU A 163 17.71 9.68 -3.10
N GLU A 164 17.48 8.80 -2.12
CA GLU A 164 17.08 7.40 -2.36
C GLU A 164 15.77 7.32 -3.16
N ALA A 165 14.76 8.12 -2.78
CA ALA A 165 13.47 8.16 -3.45
C ALA A 165 13.58 8.62 -4.91
N ILE A 166 14.40 9.65 -5.16
CA ILE A 166 14.62 10.20 -6.51
C ILE A 166 15.44 9.21 -7.35
N ASN A 167 16.53 8.66 -6.82
CA ASN A 167 17.35 7.68 -7.53
C ASN A 167 16.56 6.43 -7.90
N LYS A 168 15.65 5.98 -7.02
CA LYS A 168 14.74 4.85 -7.30
C LYS A 168 13.77 5.16 -8.45
N GLN A 169 13.15 6.34 -8.44
CA GLN A 169 12.23 6.77 -9.50
C GLN A 169 12.93 6.95 -10.85
N VAL A 170 14.10 7.61 -10.86
CA VAL A 170 14.90 7.81 -12.07
C VAL A 170 15.38 6.47 -12.63
N SER A 171 15.85 5.56 -11.77
CA SER A 171 16.28 4.22 -12.20
C SER A 171 15.12 3.39 -12.78
N ALA A 172 13.93 3.48 -12.17
CA ALA A 172 12.74 2.81 -12.69
C ALA A 172 12.33 3.38 -14.06
N PHE A 173 12.36 4.70 -14.23
CA PHE A 173 12.03 5.37 -15.48
C PHE A 173 13.09 5.11 -16.58
N ALA A 174 14.36 5.04 -16.20
CA ALA A 174 15.46 4.69 -17.08
C ALA A 174 15.33 3.25 -17.62
N ARG A 175 14.96 2.30 -16.77
CA ARG A 175 14.65 0.92 -17.21
C ARG A 175 13.47 0.89 -18.17
N PHE A 176 12.43 1.66 -17.90
CA PHE A 176 11.23 1.75 -18.75
C PHE A 176 11.54 2.34 -20.13
N THR A 177 12.44 3.32 -20.19
CA THR A 177 12.85 4.00 -21.44
C THR A 177 14.12 3.43 -22.07
N GLN A 178 14.68 2.35 -21.51
CA GLN A 178 15.96 1.76 -21.90
C GLN A 178 17.10 2.79 -22.00
N SER A 179 17.09 3.78 -21.10
CA SER A 179 18.06 4.88 -21.05
C SER A 179 19.03 4.72 -19.88
N ASP A 180 20.15 5.43 -19.90
CA ASP A 180 21.07 5.49 -18.77
C ASP A 180 20.48 6.35 -17.62
N PRO A 181 20.43 5.85 -16.36
CA PRO A 181 19.84 6.60 -15.25
C PRO A 181 20.52 7.94 -14.95
N HIS A 182 21.83 8.04 -15.11
CA HIS A 182 22.56 9.28 -14.84
C HIS A 182 22.28 10.32 -15.93
N ALA A 183 22.37 9.93 -17.20
CA ALA A 183 22.03 10.81 -18.32
C ALA A 183 20.57 11.28 -18.26
N LEU A 184 19.66 10.40 -17.84
CA LEU A 184 18.25 10.74 -17.67
C LEU A 184 18.02 11.73 -16.53
N TYR A 185 18.74 11.58 -15.41
CA TYR A 185 18.71 12.56 -14.33
C TYR A 185 19.13 13.95 -14.82
N ASP A 186 20.26 14.03 -15.55
CA ASP A 186 20.78 15.29 -16.10
C ASP A 186 19.80 15.94 -17.08
N GLN A 187 19.13 15.13 -17.91
CA GLN A 187 18.08 15.59 -18.82
C GLN A 187 16.87 16.14 -18.07
N ILE A 188 16.42 15.48 -17.00
CA ILE A 188 15.27 15.91 -16.19
C ILE A 188 15.59 17.21 -15.44
N ILE A 189 16.78 17.33 -14.86
CA ILE A 189 17.23 18.57 -14.20
C ILE A 189 17.27 19.72 -15.20
N SER A 190 17.76 19.46 -16.43
CA SER A 190 17.81 20.45 -17.50
C SER A 190 16.42 20.86 -18.00
N SER A 191 15.49 19.91 -18.17
CA SER A 191 14.12 20.18 -18.64
C SER A 191 13.31 21.00 -17.63
N LEU A 192 13.50 20.73 -16.34
CA LEU A 192 12.86 21.43 -15.24
C LEU A 192 13.55 22.76 -14.87
N LYS A 193 14.66 23.11 -15.55
CA LYS A 193 15.50 24.28 -15.24
C LYS A 193 15.91 24.32 -13.75
N LEU A 194 16.16 23.16 -13.18
CA LEU A 194 16.61 23.03 -11.79
C LEU A 194 18.12 23.26 -11.69
N PRO A 195 18.63 23.68 -10.52
CA PRO A 195 20.08 23.81 -10.32
C PRO A 195 20.76 22.46 -10.53
N ASN A 196 21.86 22.45 -11.30
CA ASN A 196 22.64 21.24 -11.56
C ASN A 196 23.37 20.80 -10.29
N LYS A 197 22.75 19.91 -9.52
CA LYS A 197 23.26 19.35 -8.28
C LYS A 197 22.81 17.90 -8.14
N PRO A 198 23.59 17.06 -7.45
CA PRO A 198 23.25 15.66 -7.26
C PRO A 198 21.99 15.50 -6.39
N ALA A 199 21.34 14.34 -6.49
CA ALA A 199 20.11 14.02 -5.76
C ALA A 199 20.26 14.17 -4.23
N SER A 200 21.44 13.90 -3.68
CA SER A 200 21.83 14.17 -2.27
C SER A 200 21.60 15.61 -1.80
N ARG A 201 21.59 16.58 -2.72
CA ARG A 201 21.51 18.03 -2.41
C ARG A 201 20.19 18.66 -2.82
N LEU A 202 19.20 17.86 -3.21
CA LEU A 202 17.86 18.34 -3.53
C LEU A 202 17.10 18.72 -2.26
N ASN A 203 16.37 19.82 -2.33
CA ASN A 203 15.34 20.13 -1.34
C ASN A 203 14.01 19.46 -1.72
N HIS A 204 13.04 19.54 -0.82
CA HIS A 204 11.74 18.87 -0.99
C HIS A 204 10.93 19.36 -2.19
N ASP A 205 11.01 20.64 -2.53
CA ASP A 205 10.27 21.23 -3.66
C ASP A 205 10.86 20.80 -5.01
N GLU A 206 12.19 20.80 -5.11
CA GLU A 206 12.91 20.35 -6.30
C GLU A 206 12.69 18.84 -6.54
N ALA A 207 12.73 18.04 -5.48
CA ALA A 207 12.46 16.61 -5.55
C ALA A 207 11.01 16.32 -5.98
N LYS A 208 10.04 17.08 -5.47
CA LYS A 208 8.64 16.99 -5.92
C LYS A 208 8.50 17.26 -7.41
N LYS A 209 9.17 18.29 -7.93
CA LYS A 209 9.12 18.63 -9.36
C LYS A 209 9.63 17.47 -10.23
N ILE A 210 10.75 16.86 -9.84
CA ILE A 210 11.32 15.69 -10.53
C ILE A 210 10.35 14.49 -10.46
N TYR A 211 9.77 14.22 -9.28
CA TYR A 211 8.81 13.14 -9.09
C TYR A 211 7.59 13.28 -10.01
N TYR A 212 6.97 14.46 -10.04
CA TYR A 212 5.78 14.70 -10.85
C TYR A 212 6.10 14.67 -12.35
N TYR A 213 7.25 15.21 -12.76
CA TYR A 213 7.70 15.13 -14.16
C TYR A 213 7.82 13.67 -14.64
N ILE A 214 8.49 12.80 -13.86
CA ILE A 214 8.64 11.38 -14.20
C ILE A 214 7.28 10.69 -14.26
N ALA A 215 6.37 10.98 -13.32
CA ALA A 215 5.04 10.41 -13.29
C ALA A 215 4.21 10.80 -14.53
N GLU A 216 4.28 12.06 -14.96
CA GLU A 216 3.60 12.54 -16.17
C GLU A 216 4.16 11.91 -17.44
N GLN A 217 5.50 11.85 -17.59
CA GLN A 217 6.14 11.23 -18.75
C GLN A 217 5.85 9.73 -18.84
N THR A 218 5.87 9.02 -17.71
CA THR A 218 5.51 7.60 -17.66
C THR A 218 4.05 7.38 -18.09
N LYS A 219 3.13 8.24 -17.65
CA LYS A 219 1.72 8.18 -18.04
C LYS A 219 1.55 8.46 -19.54
N ALA A 220 2.23 9.47 -20.08
CA ALA A 220 2.18 9.81 -21.50
C ALA A 220 2.71 8.68 -22.40
N LEU A 221 3.84 8.07 -22.03
CA LEU A 221 4.44 6.97 -22.78
C LEU A 221 3.57 5.70 -22.74
N LYS A 222 2.96 5.37 -21.60
CA LYS A 222 2.01 4.25 -21.50
C LYS A 222 0.75 4.47 -22.36
N ALA A 223 0.24 5.71 -22.38
CA ALA A 223 -0.89 6.07 -23.24
C ALA A 223 -0.52 5.95 -24.74
N ALA A 224 0.67 6.41 -25.13
CA ALA A 224 1.15 6.30 -26.50
C ALA A 224 1.33 4.84 -26.95
N ALA A 225 1.92 3.98 -26.09
CA ALA A 225 2.09 2.55 -26.38
C ALA A 225 0.77 1.77 -26.49
N THR A 226 -0.32 2.28 -25.89
CA THR A 226 -1.66 1.67 -26.00
C THR A 226 -2.34 2.06 -27.32
N ASN A 227 -2.04 3.24 -27.86
CA ASN A 227 -2.63 3.72 -29.11
C ASN A 227 -1.94 3.15 -30.36
N ASP A 228 -0.70 2.64 -30.25
CA ASP A 228 0.06 2.08 -31.37
C ASP A 228 -0.32 0.60 -31.68
N ASN A 229 -0.94 -0.10 -30.72
CA ASN A 229 -1.48 -1.45 -30.92
C ASN A 229 -2.92 -1.48 -31.48
N GLY A 230 -3.45 -0.32 -31.92
CA GLY A 230 -4.82 -0.16 -32.40
C GLY A 230 -4.97 0.01 -33.91
N THR A 231 -3.89 -0.05 -34.68
CA THR A 231 -3.93 -0.02 -36.15
C THR A 231 -3.02 -1.08 -36.72
N HIS A 232 -3.54 -2.30 -36.83
CA HIS A 232 -3.33 -3.22 -37.95
C HIS A 232 -4.35 -4.36 -37.90
#